data_AF-A0A430QGH9-F1
#
_entry.id   AF-A0A430QGH9-F1
#
_cell.length_a   1.000
_cell.length_b   1.000
_cell.length_c   1.000
_cell.angle_alpha   90.00
_cell.angle_beta   90.00
_cell.angle_gamma   90.00
#
_symmetry.space_group_name_H-M   'P 1'
#
loop_
_entity.id
_entity.type
_entity.pdbx_description
1 polymer ?
#
loop_
_entity_poly.entity_id
_entity_poly.type
_entity_poly.pdbx_seq_one_letter_code
_entity_poly.pdbx_strand_id
1 'polypeptide(L)'
;MKTNCELTLLTYIISCLLDAVDGCAARALNQSTKFGAMLDMIVDRCSTMCLLACLTYFYPSYMLFFQFSMIVDIASHWLHLHSSVLSGKSSHKFIDLKANRFLKLYYTNRVILFLMCAGNELFYTTLYIYHFYTGPKIFASGLWGIVICLTAPIAFLKMLISLIQLHAACMNMVSLDELERSQNKAD
;
A
#
# COMPACT_ATOMS: atom_id res chain seq x y z
N MET A 1 25.07 -6.76 12.79
CA MET A 1 24.20 -7.73 12.08
C MET A 1 24.86 -8.05 10.75
N LYS A 2 25.11 -9.33 10.41
CA LYS A 2 25.62 -9.67 9.07
C LYS A 2 24.45 -9.53 8.09
N THR A 3 24.36 -8.40 7.41
CA THR A 3 23.32 -8.12 6.41
C THR A 3 23.77 -8.65 5.05
N ASN A 4 23.20 -9.78 4.62
CA ASN A 4 23.37 -10.26 3.25
C ASN A 4 22.35 -9.55 2.34
N CYS A 5 22.73 -8.38 1.84
CA CYS A 5 21.89 -7.54 0.99
C CYS A 5 21.40 -8.28 -0.26
N GLU A 6 22.23 -9.13 -0.86
CA GLU A 6 21.89 -9.86 -2.09
C GLU A 6 20.81 -10.90 -1.85
N LEU A 7 20.94 -11.67 -0.76
CA LEU A 7 19.93 -12.65 -0.38
C LEU A 7 18.60 -11.96 -0.06
N THR A 8 18.61 -10.86 0.71
CA THR A 8 17.39 -10.10 1.02
C THR A 8 16.72 -9.60 -0.25
N LEU A 9 17.48 -8.99 -1.17
CA LEU A 9 16.94 -8.50 -2.44
C LEU A 9 16.34 -9.62 -3.29
N LEU A 10 17.06 -10.74 -3.41
CA LEU A 10 16.58 -11.91 -4.15
C LEU A 10 15.29 -12.47 -3.55
N THR A 11 15.22 -12.65 -2.23
CA THR A 11 14.00 -13.13 -1.57
C THR A 11 12.83 -12.15 -1.69
N TYR A 12 13.10 -10.84 -1.63
CA TYR A 12 12.08 -9.81 -1.75
C TYR A 12 11.49 -9.77 -3.16
N ILE A 13 12.35 -9.79 -4.20
CA ILE A 13 11.91 -9.82 -5.60
C ILE A 13 11.09 -11.09 -5.89
N ILE A 14 11.54 -12.25 -5.40
CA ILE A 14 10.77 -13.50 -5.55
C ILE A 14 9.41 -13.37 -4.87
N SER A 15 9.34 -12.78 -3.67
CA SER A 15 8.08 -12.52 -2.97
C SER A 15 7.13 -11.65 -3.80
N CYS A 16 7.61 -10.53 -4.36
CA CYS A 16 6.79 -9.65 -5.20
C CYS A 16 6.32 -10.32 -6.50
N LEU A 17 7.11 -11.24 -7.06
CA LEU A 17 6.70 -12.01 -8.24
C LEU A 17 5.62 -13.04 -7.90
N LEU A 18 5.74 -13.70 -6.74
CA LEU A 18 4.76 -14.68 -6.28
C LEU A 18 3.40 -14.03 -5.94
N ASP A 19 3.42 -12.81 -5.42
CA ASP A 19 2.23 -11.98 -5.19
C ASP A 19 1.41 -11.78 -6.48
N ALA A 20 2.06 -11.44 -7.61
CA ALA A 20 1.34 -11.32 -8.88
C ALA A 20 0.74 -12.65 -9.41
N VAL A 21 1.32 -13.79 -9.00
CA VAL A 21 0.94 -15.12 -9.48
C VAL A 21 -0.24 -15.68 -8.71
N ASP A 22 -0.37 -15.42 -7.41
CA ASP A 22 -1.37 -16.07 -6.57
C ASP A 22 -2.81 -15.73 -7.00
N GLY A 23 -3.08 -14.48 -7.35
CA GLY A 23 -4.39 -14.02 -7.81
C GLY A 23 -4.69 -14.52 -9.23
N CYS A 24 -3.66 -14.69 -10.06
CA CYS A 24 -3.82 -15.29 -11.38
C CYS A 24 -4.16 -16.78 -11.27
N ALA A 25 -3.46 -17.52 -10.40
CA ALA A 25 -3.73 -18.92 -10.13
C ALA A 25 -5.13 -19.12 -9.51
N ALA A 26 -5.50 -18.31 -8.51
CA ALA A 26 -6.81 -18.37 -7.86
C ALA A 26 -7.98 -18.11 -8.82
N ARG A 27 -7.79 -17.23 -9.82
CA ARG A 27 -8.77 -16.98 -10.89
C ARG A 27 -8.81 -18.12 -11.90
N ALA A 28 -7.66 -18.63 -12.33
CA ALA A 28 -7.59 -19.73 -13.29
C ALA A 28 -8.17 -21.04 -12.75
N LEU A 29 -8.00 -21.30 -11.45
CA LEU A 29 -8.49 -22.50 -10.77
C LEU A 29 -9.90 -22.35 -10.18
N ASN A 30 -10.55 -21.18 -10.33
CA ASN A 30 -11.84 -20.86 -9.68
C ASN A 30 -11.84 -21.06 -8.15
N GLN A 31 -10.71 -20.80 -7.49
CA GLN A 31 -10.50 -20.94 -6.04
C GLN A 31 -10.39 -19.59 -5.32
N SER A 32 -10.94 -18.52 -5.92
CA SER A 32 -10.91 -17.18 -5.32
C SER A 32 -11.82 -17.11 -4.08
N THR A 33 -11.27 -16.73 -2.93
CA THR A 33 -12.01 -16.61 -1.66
C THR A 33 -11.86 -15.23 -1.03
N LYS A 34 -12.83 -14.83 -0.19
CA LYS A 34 -12.75 -13.57 0.58
C LYS A 34 -11.58 -13.56 1.55
N PHE A 35 -11.31 -14.71 2.19
CA PHE A 35 -10.18 -14.87 3.08
C PHE A 35 -8.85 -14.72 2.33
N GLY A 36 -8.71 -15.38 1.17
CA GLY A 36 -7.51 -15.25 0.33
C GLY A 36 -7.23 -13.80 -0.07
N ALA A 37 -8.24 -13.08 -0.56
CA ALA A 37 -8.09 -11.66 -0.93
C ALA A 37 -7.73 -10.76 0.26
N MET A 38 -8.23 -11.06 1.47
CA MET A 38 -7.86 -10.32 2.68
C MET A 38 -6.43 -10.66 3.15
N LEU A 39 -6.05 -11.93 3.07
CA LEU A 39 -4.73 -12.42 3.44
C LEU A 39 -3.65 -11.82 2.53
N ASP A 40 -3.87 -11.86 1.22
CA ASP A 40 -3.06 -11.24 0.17
C ASP A 40 -2.74 -9.78 0.54
N MET A 41 -3.79 -8.96 0.71
CA MET A 41 -3.64 -7.55 1.09
C MET A 41 -2.85 -7.36 2.40
N ILE A 42 -3.08 -8.17 3.44
CA ILE A 42 -2.38 -8.02 4.73
C ILE A 42 -0.91 -8.41 4.61
N VAL A 43 -0.59 -9.50 3.92
CA VAL A 43 0.80 -9.97 3.75
C VAL A 43 1.62 -8.95 2.98
N ASP A 44 1.05 -8.35 1.94
CA ASP A 44 1.63 -7.24 1.19
C ASP A 44 2.05 -6.06 2.08
N ARG A 45 1.15 -5.65 2.98
CA ARG A 45 1.40 -4.55 3.91
C ARG A 45 2.48 -4.91 4.92
N CYS A 46 2.44 -6.13 5.45
CA CYS A 46 3.45 -6.63 6.37
C CYS A 46 4.84 -6.69 5.71
N SER A 47 4.93 -7.15 4.46
CA SER A 47 6.18 -7.19 3.70
C SER A 47 6.79 -5.79 3.54
N THR A 48 5.97 -4.83 3.10
CA THR A 48 6.37 -3.42 2.96
C THR A 48 6.80 -2.83 4.31
N MET A 49 6.04 -3.08 5.38
CA MET A 49 6.35 -2.61 6.73
C MET A 49 7.70 -3.15 7.23
N CYS A 50 8.02 -4.42 7.00
CA CYS A 50 9.32 -5.01 7.34
C CYS A 50 10.47 -4.29 6.61
N LEU A 51 10.28 -3.96 5.33
CA LEU A 51 11.25 -3.17 4.57
C LEU A 51 11.44 -1.76 5.15
N LEU A 52 10.34 -1.04 5.44
CA LEU A 52 10.40 0.29 6.06
C LEU A 52 11.03 0.27 7.46
N ALA A 53 10.84 -0.80 8.23
CA ALA A 53 11.49 -0.98 9.53
C ALA A 53 13.03 -1.09 9.37
N CYS A 54 13.51 -1.81 8.36
CA CYS A 54 14.94 -1.82 8.02
C CYS A 54 15.44 -0.44 7.58
N LEU A 55 14.68 0.28 6.75
CA LEU A 55 15.04 1.63 6.31
C LEU A 55 15.10 2.64 7.47
N THR A 56 14.22 2.48 8.46
CA THR A 56 14.25 3.30 9.69
C THR A 56 15.56 3.13 10.44
N TYR A 57 16.10 1.91 10.49
CA TYR A 57 17.40 1.63 11.10
C TYR A 57 18.57 2.19 10.27
N PHE A 58 18.51 2.08 8.94
CA PHE A 58 19.57 2.58 8.05
C PHE A 58 19.62 4.10 7.90
N TYR A 59 18.47 4.77 7.99
CA TYR A 59 18.32 6.19 7.76
C TYR A 59 17.58 6.86 8.94
N PRO A 60 18.19 6.92 10.14
CA PRO A 60 17.53 7.38 11.36
C PRO A 60 17.01 8.83 11.26
N SER A 61 17.66 9.69 10.48
CA SER A 61 17.21 11.07 10.25
C SER A 61 15.83 11.16 9.58
N TYR A 62 15.42 10.12 8.85
CA TYR A 62 14.13 10.03 8.15
C TYR A 62 13.16 9.06 8.84
N MET A 63 13.48 8.60 10.06
CA MET A 63 12.66 7.65 10.82
C MET A 63 11.19 8.05 10.90
N LEU A 64 10.91 9.31 11.24
CA LEU A 64 9.53 9.79 11.36
C LEU A 64 8.75 9.69 10.05
N PHE A 65 9.41 9.92 8.92
CA PHE A 65 8.78 9.78 7.60
C PHE A 65 8.39 8.33 7.33
N PHE A 66 9.29 7.37 7.56
CA PHE A 66 8.99 5.95 7.35
C PHE A 66 7.90 5.46 8.31
N GLN A 67 7.97 5.85 9.58
CA GLN A 67 6.94 5.50 10.58
C GLN A 67 5.57 6.06 10.20
N PHE A 68 5.51 7.32 9.77
CA PHE A 68 4.26 7.92 9.31
C PHE A 68 3.71 7.20 8.08
N SER A 69 4.56 6.89 7.09
CA SER A 69 4.14 6.11 5.93
C SER A 69 3.58 4.73 6.31
N MET A 70 4.20 4.02 7.26
CA MET A 70 3.71 2.73 7.75
C MET A 70 2.34 2.85 8.42
N ILE A 71 2.19 3.83 9.33
CA ILE A 71 0.95 4.05 10.08
C ILE A 71 -0.20 4.39 9.12
N VAL A 72 0.04 5.32 8.20
CA VAL A 72 -0.99 5.75 7.23
C VAL A 72 -1.40 4.61 6.32
N ASP A 73 -0.45 3.82 5.81
CA ASP A 73 -0.76 2.73 4.90
C ASP A 73 -1.60 1.64 5.60
N ILE A 74 -1.23 1.24 6.81
CA ILE A 74 -1.98 0.25 7.59
C ILE A 74 -3.36 0.79 7.98
N ALA A 75 -3.43 2.00 8.55
CA ALA A 75 -4.70 2.57 9.03
C ALA A 75 -5.70 2.79 7.89
N SER A 76 -5.23 3.30 6.75
CA SER A 76 -6.08 3.56 5.57
C SER A 76 -6.70 2.28 5.02
N HIS A 77 -5.90 1.20 4.88
CA HIS A 77 -6.39 -0.08 4.36
C HIS A 77 -7.26 -0.81 5.38
N TRP A 78 -6.92 -0.75 6.67
CA TRP A 78 -7.71 -1.37 7.73
C TRP A 78 -9.13 -0.78 7.80
N LEU A 79 -9.25 0.55 7.88
CA LEU A 79 -10.55 1.21 7.94
C LEU A 79 -11.33 1.08 6.62
N HIS A 80 -10.64 1.09 5.48
CA HIS A 80 -11.28 0.86 4.18
C HIS A 80 -11.86 -0.56 4.07
N LEU A 81 -11.12 -1.57 4.50
CA LEU A 81 -11.59 -2.96 4.49
C LEU A 81 -12.74 -3.15 5.49
N HIS A 82 -12.59 -2.62 6.70
CA HIS A 82 -13.64 -2.71 7.73
C HIS A 82 -14.95 -2.04 7.30
N SER A 83 -14.87 -0.81 6.78
CA SER A 83 -16.05 -0.11 6.25
C SER A 83 -16.68 -0.86 5.08
N SER A 84 -15.88 -1.43 4.17
CA SER A 84 -16.40 -2.23 3.04
C SER A 84 -17.11 -3.51 3.49
N VAL A 85 -16.59 -4.20 4.51
CA VAL A 85 -17.21 -5.42 5.07
C VAL A 85 -18.54 -5.11 5.76
N LEU A 86 -18.60 -4.03 6.55
CA LEU A 86 -19.84 -3.57 7.19
C LEU A 86 -20.88 -3.12 6.16
N SER A 87 -20.44 -2.41 5.12
CA SER A 87 -21.32 -1.90 4.05
C SER A 87 -21.99 -3.00 3.24
N GLY A 88 -21.37 -4.18 3.12
CA GLY A 88 -21.98 -5.35 2.48
C GLY A 88 -23.29 -5.81 3.14
N LYS A 89 -23.68 -5.23 4.29
CA LYS A 89 -24.95 -5.48 4.98
C LYS A 89 -26.00 -4.36 4.81
N SER A 90 -25.68 -3.16 4.33
CA SER A 90 -26.60 -2.01 4.26
C SER A 90 -26.60 -1.28 2.89
N SER A 91 -27.56 -1.62 2.03
CA SER A 91 -27.49 -1.36 0.58
C SER A 91 -27.88 0.05 0.07
N HIS A 92 -28.41 0.98 0.86
CA HIS A 92 -29.17 2.11 0.24
C HIS A 92 -28.74 3.55 0.54
N LYS A 93 -27.74 3.80 1.39
CA LYS A 93 -27.39 5.20 1.77
C LYS A 93 -25.91 5.48 1.98
N PHE A 94 -25.05 4.71 1.32
CA PHE A 94 -23.61 4.88 1.48
C PHE A 94 -23.08 6.00 0.59
N ILE A 95 -22.25 6.88 1.17
CA ILE A 95 -21.42 7.81 0.42
C ILE A 95 -20.37 6.95 -0.28
N ASP A 96 -20.49 6.77 -1.60
CA ASP A 96 -19.54 5.98 -2.37
C ASP A 96 -18.13 6.54 -2.14
N LEU A 97 -17.16 5.72 -1.69
CA LEU A 97 -15.73 6.10 -1.62
C LEU A 97 -15.21 6.65 -2.95
N LYS A 98 -15.88 6.28 -4.05
CA LYS A 98 -15.62 6.79 -5.40
C LYS A 98 -16.15 8.20 -5.65
N ALA A 99 -16.78 8.85 -4.68
CA ALA A 99 -17.17 10.27 -4.77
C ALA A 99 -15.94 11.18 -4.95
N ASN A 100 -14.80 10.80 -4.37
CA ASN A 100 -13.53 11.42 -4.68
C ASN A 100 -13.04 10.98 -6.06
N ARG A 101 -13.10 11.90 -7.04
CA ARG A 101 -12.66 11.70 -8.42
C ARG A 101 -11.25 11.09 -8.53
N PHE A 102 -10.36 11.45 -7.60
CA PHE A 102 -9.00 10.93 -7.51
C PHE A 102 -8.94 9.44 -7.12
N LEU A 103 -9.64 9.03 -6.06
CA LEU A 103 -9.72 7.62 -5.67
C LEU A 103 -10.40 6.78 -6.76
N LYS A 104 -11.44 7.32 -7.39
CA LYS A 104 -12.10 6.65 -8.51
C LYS A 104 -11.13 6.39 -9.66
N LEU A 105 -10.35 7.39 -10.07
CA LEU A 105 -9.35 7.22 -11.13
C LEU A 105 -8.29 6.18 -10.73
N TYR A 106 -7.78 6.26 -9.50
CA TYR A 106 -6.76 5.37 -8.95
C TYR A 106 -7.20 3.90 -8.97
N TYR A 107 -8.41 3.60 -8.49
CA TYR A 107 -8.92 2.22 -8.44
C TYR A 107 -9.55 1.74 -9.76
N THR A 108 -10.01 2.63 -10.63
CA THR A 108 -10.63 2.23 -11.91
C THR A 108 -9.57 1.84 -12.93
N ASN A 109 -8.43 2.51 -12.95
CA ASN A 109 -7.38 2.23 -13.91
C ASN A 109 -6.31 1.30 -13.32
N ARG A 110 -6.36 0.02 -13.70
CA ARG A 110 -5.41 -1.02 -13.26
C ARG A 110 -3.95 -0.65 -13.55
N VAL A 111 -3.68 0.08 -14.63
CA VAL A 111 -2.31 0.51 -15.00
C VAL A 111 -1.80 1.55 -14.01
N ILE A 112 -2.63 2.52 -13.61
CA ILE A 112 -2.26 3.54 -12.61
C ILE A 112 -2.02 2.87 -11.26
N LEU A 113 -2.92 1.97 -10.85
CA LEU A 113 -2.78 1.22 -9.60
C LEU A 113 -1.44 0.44 -9.57
N PHE A 114 -1.16 -0.32 -10.63
CA PHE A 114 0.07 -1.09 -10.75
C PHE A 114 1.31 -0.19 -10.73
N LEU A 115 1.33 0.90 -11.49
CA LEU A 115 2.46 1.84 -11.53
C LEU A 115 2.71 2.50 -10.17
N MET A 116 1.66 2.87 -9.43
CA MET A 116 1.79 3.47 -8.11
C MET A 116 2.30 2.47 -7.09
N CYS A 117 1.79 1.23 -7.10
CA CYS A 117 2.30 0.17 -6.23
C CYS A 117 3.75 -0.19 -6.57
N ALA A 118 4.04 -0.52 -7.83
CA ALA A 118 5.37 -0.89 -8.28
C ALA A 118 6.39 0.24 -8.08
N GLY A 119 6.02 1.50 -8.36
CA GLY A 119 6.91 2.65 -8.16
C GLY A 119 7.22 2.91 -6.68
N ASN A 120 6.25 2.70 -5.78
CA ASN A 120 6.48 2.78 -4.35
C ASN A 120 7.39 1.66 -3.82
N GLU A 121 7.14 0.42 -4.25
CA GLU A 121 8.00 -0.72 -3.88
C GLU A 121 9.42 -0.53 -4.42
N LEU A 122 9.53 -0.04 -5.65
CA LEU A 122 10.81 0.28 -6.26
C LEU A 122 11.54 1.38 -5.48
N PHE A 123 10.84 2.42 -5.00
CA PHE A 123 11.44 3.48 -4.19
C PHE A 123 12.07 2.93 -2.90
N TYR A 124 11.29 2.19 -2.09
CA TYR A 124 11.79 1.65 -0.81
C TYR A 124 12.87 0.59 -1.01
N THR A 125 12.71 -0.28 -2.01
CA THR A 125 13.72 -1.30 -2.33
C THR A 125 15.01 -0.65 -2.83
N THR A 126 14.93 0.40 -3.64
CA THR A 126 16.12 1.12 -4.10
C THR A 126 16.81 1.87 -2.97
N LEU A 127 16.07 2.46 -2.02
CA LEU A 127 16.66 3.05 -0.81
C LEU A 127 17.43 2.02 0.03
N TYR A 128 16.91 0.79 0.11
CA TYR A 128 17.59 -0.32 0.79
C TYR A 128 18.89 -0.68 0.07
N ILE A 129 18.87 -0.84 -1.25
CA ILE A 129 20.07 -1.13 -2.05
C ILE A 129 21.08 0.01 -1.95
N TYR A 130 20.62 1.25 -2.04
CA TYR A 130 21.47 2.45 -2.02
C TYR A 130 22.30 2.58 -0.75
N HIS A 131 21.83 2.02 0.37
CA HIS A 131 22.57 1.96 1.62
C HIS A 131 23.87 1.13 1.49
N PHE A 132 23.86 0.06 0.69
CA PHE A 132 25.00 -0.83 0.50
C PHE A 132 25.79 -0.52 -0.78
N TYR A 133 25.09 -0.22 -1.87
CA TYR A 133 25.68 -0.02 -3.19
C TYR A 133 25.09 1.24 -3.83
N THR A 134 25.92 2.23 -4.15
CA THR A 134 25.50 3.43 -4.89
C THR A 134 25.23 3.14 -6.38
N GLY A 135 25.66 1.98 -6.86
CA GLY A 135 25.52 1.54 -8.25
C GLY A 135 26.58 2.13 -9.18
N PRO A 136 26.61 1.71 -10.46
CA PRO A 136 27.51 2.28 -11.46
C PRO A 136 27.20 3.77 -11.65
N LYS A 137 28.26 4.58 -11.80
CA LYS A 137 28.13 6.02 -12.02
C LYS A 137 27.67 6.26 -13.45
N ILE A 138 26.52 6.90 -13.61
CA ILE A 138 25.95 7.32 -14.90
C ILE A 138 25.78 8.85 -14.80
N PHE A 139 26.40 9.63 -15.70
CA PHE A 139 26.35 11.10 -15.67
C PHE A 139 26.67 11.71 -14.29
N ALA A 140 27.82 11.34 -13.70
CA ALA A 140 28.31 11.82 -12.40
C ALA A 140 27.47 11.49 -11.15
N SER A 141 26.29 10.88 -11.31
CA SER A 141 25.43 10.40 -10.21
C SER A 141 25.34 8.87 -10.21
N GLY A 142 25.12 8.25 -9.05
CA GLY A 142 24.93 6.80 -8.96
C GLY A 142 23.57 6.41 -9.55
N LEU A 143 23.52 5.34 -10.35
CA LEU A 143 22.28 4.83 -10.99
C LEU A 143 21.10 4.77 -10.00
N TRP A 144 21.32 4.21 -8.81
CA TRP A 144 20.27 4.07 -7.80
C TRP A 144 19.78 5.40 -7.25
N GLY A 145 20.64 6.42 -7.17
CA GLY A 145 20.24 7.78 -6.81
C GLY A 145 19.29 8.39 -7.84
N ILE A 146 19.52 8.15 -9.13
CA ILE A 146 18.61 8.58 -10.20
C ILE A 146 17.25 7.89 -10.06
N VAL A 147 17.25 6.56 -9.84
CA VAL A 147 16.02 5.78 -9.65
C VAL A 147 15.23 6.26 -8.44
N ILE A 148 15.90 6.55 -7.31
CA ILE A 148 15.28 7.15 -6.12
C ILE A 148 14.63 8.49 -6.48
N CYS A 149 15.33 9.36 -7.18
CA CYS A 149 14.80 10.67 -7.57
C CYS A 149 13.57 10.56 -8.49
N LEU A 150 13.53 9.57 -9.38
CA LEU A 150 12.40 9.34 -10.28
C LEU A 150 11.19 8.71 -9.57
N THR A 151 11.44 7.85 -8.56
CA THR A 151 10.39 7.10 -7.85
C THR A 151 9.89 7.80 -6.59
N ALA A 152 10.65 8.75 -6.03
CA ALA A 152 10.25 9.53 -4.85
C ALA A 152 8.91 10.27 -5.03
N PRO A 153 8.62 10.93 -6.17
CA PRO A 153 7.32 11.57 -6.38
C PRO A 153 6.16 10.56 -6.37
N ILE A 154 6.41 9.34 -6.87
CA ILE A 154 5.41 8.26 -6.90
C ILE A 154 5.12 7.78 -5.48
N ALA A 155 6.15 7.53 -4.67
CA ALA A 155 5.99 7.13 -3.27
C ALA A 155 5.25 8.21 -2.45
N PHE A 156 5.62 9.49 -2.65
CA PHE A 156 4.93 10.61 -2.00
C PHE A 156 3.46 10.71 -2.42
N LEU A 157 3.18 10.59 -3.72
CA LEU A 157 1.80 10.60 -4.23
C LEU A 157 0.99 9.42 -3.70
N LYS A 158 1.57 8.22 -3.62
CA LYS A 158 0.91 7.05 -3.01
C LYS A 158 0.57 7.31 -1.54
N MET A 159 1.50 7.87 -0.76
CA MET A 159 1.24 8.25 0.64
C MET A 159 0.08 9.27 0.75
N LEU A 160 0.02 10.27 -0.14
CA LEU A 160 -1.11 11.20 -0.19
C LEU A 160 -2.43 10.51 -0.52
N ILE A 161 -2.43 9.58 -1.48
CA ILE A 161 -3.62 8.80 -1.82
C ILE A 161 -4.08 7.97 -0.62
N SER A 162 -3.16 7.34 0.11
CA SER A 162 -3.49 6.59 1.34
C SER A 162 -4.09 7.50 2.43
N LEU A 163 -3.65 8.76 2.55
CA LEU A 163 -4.29 9.74 3.45
C LEU A 163 -5.71 10.09 3.01
N ILE A 164 -5.93 10.32 1.71
CA ILE A 164 -7.28 10.60 1.19
C ILE A 164 -8.19 9.38 1.40
N GLN A 165 -7.67 8.18 1.19
CA GLN A 165 -8.37 6.93 1.45
C GLN A 165 -8.71 6.76 2.93
N LEU A 166 -7.79 7.06 3.83
CA LEU A 166 -8.03 7.05 5.27
C LEU A 166 -9.19 8.00 5.63
N HIS A 167 -9.13 9.25 5.17
CA HIS A 167 -10.18 10.22 5.44
C HIS A 167 -11.55 9.76 4.91
N ALA A 168 -11.60 9.28 3.67
CA ALA A 168 -12.83 8.77 3.08
C ALA A 168 -13.38 7.54 3.84
N ALA A 169 -12.51 6.64 4.28
CA ALA A 169 -12.92 5.48 5.10
C ALA A 169 -13.46 5.91 6.47
N CYS A 170 -12.87 6.92 7.12
CA CYS A 170 -13.39 7.47 8.37
C CYS A 170 -14.79 8.07 8.19
N MET A 171 -15.00 8.89 7.16
CA MET A 171 -16.31 9.50 6.87
C MET A 171 -17.38 8.45 6.64
N ASN A 172 -17.03 7.35 5.99
CA ASN A 172 -17.93 6.23 5.80
C ASN A 172 -18.32 5.53 7.08
N MET A 173 -17.36 5.27 7.97
CA MET A 173 -17.66 4.70 9.28
C MET A 173 -18.62 5.59 10.07
N VAL A 174 -18.40 6.91 10.06
CA VAL A 174 -19.33 7.87 10.69
C VAL A 174 -20.72 7.79 10.07
N SER A 175 -20.81 7.71 8.74
CA SER A 175 -22.12 7.58 8.07
C SER A 175 -22.85 6.28 8.43
N LEU A 176 -22.13 5.18 8.66
CA LEU A 176 -22.71 3.93 9.15
C LEU A 176 -23.23 4.08 10.58
N ASP A 177 -22.46 4.71 11.46
CA ASP A 177 -22.89 4.97 12.84
C ASP A 177 -24.15 5.84 12.90
N GLU A 178 -24.26 6.85 12.03
CA GLU A 178 -25.45 7.69 11.93
C GLU A 178 -26.68 6.91 11.44
N LEU A 179 -26.48 6.01 10.46
CA LEU A 179 -27.54 5.14 9.95
C LEU A 179 -28.05 4.16 11.03
N GLU A 180 -27.14 3.47 11.71
CA GLU A 180 -27.50 2.54 12.79
C GLU A 180 -28.21 3.27 13.94
N ARG A 181 -27.75 4.47 14.31
CA ARG A 181 -28.43 5.30 15.33
C ARG A 181 -29.82 5.75 14.90
N SER A 182 -30.05 5.98 13.61
CA SER A 182 -31.37 6.38 13.09
C SER A 182 -32.36 5.21 13.11
N GLN A 183 -31.88 3.99 12.82
CA GLN A 183 -32.69 2.77 12.86
C GLN A 183 -33.07 2.44 14.31
N ASN A 184 -32.12 2.48 15.23
CA ASN A 184 -32.37 2.23 16.66
C ASN A 184 -33.30 3.24 17.35
N LYS A 185 -33.56 4.41 16.73
CA LYS A 185 -34.53 5.40 17.22
C LYS A 185 -35.93 5.23 16.62
N ALA A 186 -36.04 4.47 15.53
CA ALA A 186 -37.30 4.20 14.86
C ALA A 186 -38.02 2.96 15.42
N ASP A 187 -37.29 2.10 16.13
CA ASP A 187 -37.77 0.95 16.91
C ASP A 187 -38.07 1.35 18.37
#